data_AF-A0A523MSC1-F1
#
_entry.id   AF-A0A523MSC1-F1
#
_cell.length_a   1.000
_cell.length_b   1.000
_cell.length_c   1.000
_cell.angle_alpha   90.00
_cell.angle_beta   90.00
_cell.angle_gamma   90.00
#
_symmetry.space_group_name_H-M   'P 1'
#
loop_
_entity.id
_entity.type
_entity.pdbx_description
1 polymer ?
#
loop_
_entity_poly.entity_id
_entity_poly.type
_entity_poly.pdbx_seq_one_letter_code
_entity_poly.pdbx_strand_id
1 'polypeptide(L)'
;METITDISEEHHHVRETCGYFLLDDWCLAAASGQDTFTYLQTQTTNDVLALAVGSGLDNALTDRKARLLCSFSVHKNSETSALFLLEKNQRDALIQNLEAYHFREDITFDTRNVPDVLLALQGPKSPALLEALTGQAHRLTKPNDVLKLTIGDTEVWGFCKSLTGEEGYVLALPSAFKNQLIQKIEEVGEPYGIAAIGEEAREILRIEAGKLVYGKDMDKTHILPETGLEHSSVSYHKGCYTGQEVIARLKTYGSPAFALMGLVIEGATLPPYNAVIKIKNKKIGTIKSTTYSYSLGKNIALAYIQKDFRSPDQELEVTIGDQPFKVKTALLPFHQTHSRTERAEKLHQEALSFFKKEEDLEKPISLLREAIALDPKFAPGYEALGVMLSKQNKLDEAIALMKRLAEIDPQEIMAHTNLSIYYMQQGRIEDAELEKGEATAIQFEKLVEEGRIKREKKKQDKQDRVEQERQVGMFKQVLEIDPIDQIANFGLGTIYLDTQKYEEALAPLQTVVENFKDYSAAYLALGKTLEKLSQKEEAAEVYRKGIAAAAKKGDLMPLKDMQSRLNQILHSES
;
A
#
# COMPACT_ATOMS: atom_id res chain seq x y z
N MET A 1 8.90 -21.55 -26.20
CA MET A 1 9.20 -21.29 -24.78
C MET A 1 8.89 -22.55 -24.00
N GLU A 2 9.73 -22.89 -23.03
CA GLU A 2 9.41 -23.96 -22.07
C GLU A 2 8.15 -23.54 -21.32
N THR A 3 7.13 -24.40 -21.33
CA THR A 3 6.04 -24.28 -20.36
C THR A 3 6.72 -24.46 -19.00
N ILE A 4 6.81 -23.39 -18.21
CA ILE A 4 7.33 -23.50 -16.85
C ILE A 4 6.39 -24.47 -16.14
N THR A 5 6.92 -25.61 -15.72
CA THR A 5 6.13 -26.64 -15.03
C THR A 5 6.25 -26.54 -13.51
N ASP A 6 7.17 -25.71 -13.01
CA ASP A 6 7.37 -25.48 -11.58
C ASP A 6 6.64 -24.21 -11.12
N ILE A 7 5.68 -24.40 -10.21
CA ILE A 7 4.87 -23.35 -9.60
C ILE A 7 5.77 -22.33 -8.87
N SER A 8 6.89 -22.76 -8.30
CA SER A 8 7.84 -21.88 -7.63
C SER A 8 8.52 -20.94 -8.63
N GLU A 9 8.82 -21.42 -9.84
CA GLU A 9 9.43 -20.61 -10.89
C GLU A 9 8.43 -19.62 -11.48
N GLU A 10 7.18 -20.04 -11.71
CA GLU A 10 6.08 -19.15 -12.13
C GLU A 10 5.84 -18.03 -11.11
N HIS A 11 5.78 -18.38 -9.82
CA HIS A 11 5.67 -17.41 -8.72
C HIS A 11 6.83 -16.40 -8.73
N HIS A 12 8.06 -16.90 -8.87
CA HIS A 12 9.26 -16.07 -8.90
C HIS A 12 9.27 -15.11 -10.10
N HIS A 13 8.82 -15.56 -11.28
CA HIS A 13 8.69 -14.71 -12.47
C HIS A 13 7.77 -13.53 -12.22
N VAL A 14 6.61 -13.73 -11.58
CA VAL A 14 5.72 -12.59 -11.27
C VAL A 14 6.35 -11.63 -10.26
N ARG A 15 7.11 -12.14 -9.27
CA ARG A 15 7.74 -11.32 -8.22
C ARG A 15 8.93 -10.49 -8.71
N GLU A 16 9.74 -11.02 -9.63
CA GLU A 16 10.99 -10.38 -10.08
C GLU A 16 10.92 -9.81 -11.51
N THR A 17 10.09 -10.38 -12.39
CA THR A 17 10.00 -9.99 -13.80
C THR A 17 8.58 -9.62 -14.19
N CYS A 18 7.91 -10.45 -14.99
CA CYS A 18 6.52 -10.31 -15.35
C CYS A 18 5.93 -11.66 -15.79
N GLY A 19 4.63 -11.82 -15.58
CA GLY A 19 3.88 -12.98 -16.02
C GLY A 19 2.52 -12.57 -16.59
N TYR A 20 1.96 -13.41 -17.45
CA TYR A 20 0.63 -13.21 -18.01
C TYR A 20 -0.28 -14.42 -17.78
N PHE A 21 -1.59 -14.15 -17.65
CA PHE A 21 -2.61 -15.20 -17.53
C PHE A 21 -3.97 -14.70 -18.01
N LEU A 22 -4.81 -15.62 -18.47
CA LEU A 22 -6.19 -15.31 -18.85
C LEU A 22 -7.08 -15.19 -17.61
N LEU A 23 -8.03 -14.27 -17.67
CA LEU A 23 -9.03 -14.07 -16.63
C LEU A 23 -10.37 -14.65 -17.08
N ASP A 24 -10.41 -15.96 -17.28
CA ASP A 24 -11.63 -16.66 -17.70
C ASP A 24 -12.75 -16.60 -16.65
N ASP A 25 -12.41 -16.25 -15.41
CA ASP A 25 -13.30 -16.02 -14.27
C ASP A 25 -13.76 -14.55 -14.13
N TRP A 26 -13.24 -13.62 -14.94
CA TRP A 26 -13.60 -12.19 -14.92
C TRP A 26 -14.36 -11.75 -16.18
N CYS A 27 -15.07 -10.64 -16.08
CA CYS A 27 -15.74 -10.02 -17.21
C CYS A 27 -15.76 -8.50 -17.08
N LEU A 28 -16.19 -7.86 -18.18
CA LEU A 28 -16.61 -6.48 -18.18
C LEU A 28 -18.13 -6.37 -18.17
N ALA A 29 -18.61 -5.28 -17.61
CA ALA A 29 -19.92 -4.70 -17.90
C ALA A 29 -19.72 -3.19 -18.13
N ALA A 30 -20.68 -2.54 -18.76
CA ALA A 30 -20.64 -1.11 -19.02
C ALA A 30 -21.92 -0.45 -18.50
N ALA A 31 -21.81 0.82 -18.12
CA ALA A 31 -22.94 1.70 -17.87
C ALA A 31 -22.77 2.97 -18.70
N SER A 32 -23.84 3.44 -19.35
CA SER A 32 -23.79 4.67 -20.15
C SER A 32 -25.10 5.45 -20.12
N GLY A 33 -24.98 6.78 -20.18
CA GLY A 33 -26.09 7.74 -20.10
C GLY A 33 -25.72 8.97 -19.27
N GLN A 34 -26.49 10.07 -19.39
CA GLN A 34 -26.17 11.35 -18.73
C GLN A 34 -26.13 11.25 -17.20
N ASP A 35 -26.91 10.34 -16.62
CA ASP A 35 -27.02 10.16 -15.17
C ASP A 35 -26.11 9.05 -14.63
N THR A 36 -25.16 8.53 -15.43
CA THR A 36 -24.34 7.37 -15.05
C THR A 36 -23.67 7.55 -13.68
N PHE A 37 -22.93 8.64 -13.47
CA PHE A 37 -22.17 8.83 -12.23
C PHE A 37 -23.03 9.32 -11.07
N THR A 38 -24.05 10.14 -11.32
CA THR A 38 -25.01 10.58 -10.30
C THR A 38 -25.81 9.39 -9.77
N TYR A 39 -26.23 8.48 -10.65
CA TYR A 39 -26.90 7.24 -10.27
C TYR A 39 -25.97 6.32 -9.47
N LEU A 40 -24.80 5.97 -10.01
CA LEU A 40 -23.83 5.10 -9.33
C LEU A 40 -23.38 5.66 -7.98
N GLN A 41 -23.33 6.98 -7.83
CA GLN A 41 -23.01 7.63 -6.55
C GLN A 41 -24.01 7.27 -5.45
N THR A 42 -25.28 7.08 -5.78
CA THR A 42 -26.31 6.73 -4.78
C THR A 42 -26.37 5.22 -4.49
N GLN A 43 -25.94 4.39 -5.45
CA GLN A 43 -26.06 2.94 -5.35
C GLN A 43 -24.82 2.26 -4.76
N THR A 44 -23.63 2.85 -4.96
CA THR A 44 -22.35 2.22 -4.64
C THR A 44 -21.68 2.83 -3.41
N THR A 45 -20.74 2.12 -2.78
CA THR A 45 -20.13 2.54 -1.50
C THR A 45 -18.99 3.54 -1.62
N ASN A 46 -18.39 3.71 -2.80
CA ASN A 46 -17.26 4.63 -3.02
C ASN A 46 -17.63 5.86 -3.84
N ASP A 47 -16.80 6.91 -3.80
CA ASP A 47 -17.09 8.23 -4.40
C ASP A 47 -16.77 8.27 -5.90
N VAL A 48 -17.74 7.89 -6.72
CA VAL A 48 -17.58 7.86 -8.18
C VAL A 48 -17.67 9.24 -8.82
N LEU A 49 -18.20 10.26 -8.14
CA LEU A 49 -18.25 11.63 -8.64
C LEU A 49 -16.87 12.32 -8.60
N ALA A 50 -16.00 11.88 -7.70
CA ALA A 50 -14.63 12.37 -7.60
C ALA A 50 -13.71 11.84 -8.72
N LEU A 51 -14.17 10.89 -9.54
CA LEU A 51 -13.37 10.30 -10.61
C LEU A 51 -13.18 11.28 -11.78
N ALA A 52 -11.91 11.40 -12.20
CA ALA A 52 -11.56 11.99 -13.49
C ALA A 52 -11.75 10.96 -14.61
N VAL A 53 -11.97 11.43 -15.84
CA VAL A 53 -11.94 10.54 -17.02
C VAL A 53 -10.56 9.91 -17.13
N GLY A 54 -10.54 8.59 -17.30
CA GLY A 54 -9.34 7.77 -17.33
C GLY A 54 -8.93 7.20 -15.97
N SER A 55 -9.64 7.52 -14.88
CA SER A 55 -9.40 6.96 -13.54
C SER A 55 -10.48 5.96 -13.13
N GLY A 56 -10.18 5.16 -12.12
CA GLY A 56 -11.15 4.26 -11.50
C GLY A 56 -10.90 4.06 -10.01
N LEU A 57 -11.77 3.28 -9.38
CA LEU A 57 -11.67 2.92 -7.97
C LEU A 57 -12.31 1.56 -7.70
N ASP A 58 -11.92 0.93 -6.59
CA ASP A 58 -12.61 -0.24 -6.06
C ASP A 58 -13.91 0.18 -5.39
N ASN A 59 -14.95 -0.62 -5.55
CA ASN A 59 -16.29 -0.30 -5.11
C ASN A 59 -17.05 -1.56 -4.69
N ALA A 60 -18.15 -1.35 -3.95
CA ALA A 60 -19.02 -2.42 -3.54
C ALA A 60 -20.49 -2.03 -3.66
N LEU A 61 -21.34 -3.06 -3.72
CA LEU A 61 -22.76 -2.95 -3.43
C LEU A 61 -23.03 -3.61 -2.08
N THR A 62 -23.85 -2.95 -1.25
CA THR A 62 -24.28 -3.53 0.01
C THR A 62 -25.79 -3.45 0.22
N ASP A 63 -26.32 -4.35 1.03
CA ASP A 63 -27.71 -4.26 1.50
C ASP A 63 -27.85 -3.28 2.69
N ARG A 64 -29.08 -3.10 3.19
CA ARG A 64 -29.35 -2.21 4.34
C ARG A 64 -28.65 -2.64 5.64
N LYS A 65 -28.17 -3.88 5.73
CA LYS A 65 -27.40 -4.43 6.85
C LYS A 65 -25.89 -4.41 6.57
N ALA A 66 -25.46 -3.71 5.52
CA ALA A 66 -24.09 -3.64 5.02
C ALA A 66 -23.50 -4.98 4.56
N ARG A 67 -24.34 -5.97 4.22
CA ARG A 67 -23.86 -7.24 3.63
C ARG A 67 -23.33 -7.01 2.23
N LEU A 68 -22.19 -7.62 1.91
CA LEU A 68 -21.50 -7.49 0.64
C LEU A 68 -22.24 -8.23 -0.47
N LEU A 69 -22.96 -7.49 -1.32
CA LEU A 69 -23.67 -8.06 -2.46
C LEU A 69 -22.71 -8.27 -3.62
N CYS A 70 -21.87 -7.29 -3.93
CA CYS A 70 -20.86 -7.35 -4.99
C CYS A 70 -19.62 -6.53 -4.62
N SER A 71 -18.46 -6.96 -5.10
CA SER A 71 -17.18 -6.23 -5.08
C SER A 71 -16.64 -6.15 -6.50
N PHE A 72 -16.34 -4.95 -6.98
CA PHE A 72 -15.95 -4.66 -8.37
C PHE A 72 -15.21 -3.33 -8.45
N SER A 73 -14.51 -3.05 -9.55
CA SER A 73 -13.98 -1.71 -9.79
C SER A 73 -14.79 -0.96 -10.84
N VAL A 74 -14.96 0.35 -10.61
CA VAL A 74 -15.61 1.29 -11.54
C VAL A 74 -14.53 2.11 -12.21
N HIS A 75 -14.56 2.18 -13.53
CA HIS A 75 -13.57 2.87 -14.35
C HIS A 75 -14.26 3.90 -15.24
N LYS A 76 -13.99 5.19 -15.04
CA LYS A 76 -14.62 6.28 -15.79
C LYS A 76 -13.94 6.44 -17.15
N ASN A 77 -14.55 5.92 -18.21
CA ASN A 77 -13.99 5.98 -19.57
C ASN A 77 -14.47 7.20 -20.39
N SER A 78 -15.56 7.86 -19.98
CA SER A 78 -15.96 9.18 -20.47
C SER A 78 -16.80 9.90 -19.41
N GLU A 79 -17.28 11.12 -19.67
CA GLU A 79 -18.15 11.85 -18.74
C GLU A 79 -19.50 11.16 -18.50
N THR A 80 -19.96 10.32 -19.43
CA THR A 80 -21.28 9.67 -19.40
C THR A 80 -21.20 8.16 -19.54
N SER A 81 -20.01 7.56 -19.37
CA SER A 81 -19.81 6.12 -19.47
C SER A 81 -18.82 5.63 -18.42
N ALA A 82 -19.09 4.44 -17.89
CA ALA A 82 -18.20 3.71 -17.02
C ALA A 82 -18.08 2.24 -17.45
N LEU A 83 -16.91 1.64 -17.21
CA LEU A 83 -16.68 0.20 -17.31
C LEU A 83 -16.59 -0.39 -15.90
N PHE A 84 -17.19 -1.55 -15.70
CA PHE A 84 -17.11 -2.35 -14.48
C PHE A 84 -16.22 -3.56 -14.75
N LEU A 85 -15.20 -3.75 -13.93
CA LEU A 85 -14.34 -4.93 -13.96
C LEU A 85 -14.62 -5.78 -12.71
N LEU A 86 -15.03 -7.03 -12.93
CA LEU A 86 -15.53 -7.92 -11.88
C LEU A 86 -15.44 -9.41 -12.25
N GLU A 87 -15.56 -10.27 -11.24
CA GLU A 87 -15.71 -11.71 -11.42
C GLU A 87 -17.08 -12.06 -12.04
N LYS A 88 -17.10 -13.02 -12.96
CA LYS A 88 -18.29 -13.41 -13.75
C LYS A 88 -19.46 -13.83 -12.87
N ASN A 89 -19.20 -14.51 -11.76
CA ASN A 89 -20.22 -14.99 -10.82
C ASN A 89 -20.99 -13.86 -10.12
N GLN A 90 -20.51 -12.61 -10.17
CA GLN A 90 -21.15 -11.44 -9.58
C GLN A 90 -21.94 -10.60 -10.60
N ARG A 91 -21.68 -10.75 -11.90
CA ARG A 91 -22.20 -9.84 -12.94
C ARG A 91 -23.71 -9.70 -12.92
N ASP A 92 -24.43 -10.81 -12.97
CA ASP A 92 -25.88 -10.77 -13.09
C ASP A 92 -26.52 -10.21 -11.80
N ALA A 93 -25.93 -10.51 -10.63
CA ALA A 93 -26.36 -9.92 -9.37
C ALA A 93 -26.09 -8.41 -9.31
N LEU A 94 -24.94 -7.95 -9.81
CA LEU A 94 -24.61 -6.53 -9.89
C LEU A 94 -25.66 -5.80 -10.74
N ILE A 95 -25.90 -6.27 -11.97
CA ILE A 95 -26.85 -5.63 -12.89
C ILE A 95 -28.27 -5.65 -12.32
N GLN A 96 -28.74 -6.78 -11.80
CA GLN A 96 -30.08 -6.87 -11.19
C GLN A 96 -30.26 -5.90 -10.02
N ASN A 97 -29.25 -5.73 -9.17
CA ASN A 97 -29.33 -4.77 -8.05
C ASN A 97 -29.31 -3.32 -8.55
N LEU A 98 -28.52 -3.02 -9.58
CA LEU A 98 -28.50 -1.69 -10.18
C LEU A 98 -29.79 -1.38 -10.95
N GLU A 99 -30.43 -2.36 -11.60
CA GLU A 99 -31.70 -2.16 -12.30
C GLU A 99 -32.89 -2.04 -11.33
N ALA A 100 -32.84 -2.70 -10.17
CA ALA A 100 -33.94 -2.70 -9.20
C ALA A 100 -34.28 -1.30 -8.64
N TYR A 101 -33.35 -0.36 -8.70
CA TYR A 101 -33.52 1.03 -8.25
C TYR A 101 -33.49 2.04 -9.41
N HIS A 102 -33.47 1.57 -10.65
CA HIS A 102 -33.45 2.42 -11.85
C HIS A 102 -34.88 2.72 -12.27
N PHE A 103 -35.28 4.00 -12.24
CA PHE A 103 -36.66 4.40 -12.56
C PHE A 103 -36.76 5.46 -13.65
N ARG A 104 -35.97 6.53 -13.56
CA ARG A 104 -36.07 7.71 -14.45
C ARG A 104 -34.74 8.20 -14.98
N GLU A 105 -33.66 7.75 -14.38
CA GLU A 105 -32.30 8.16 -14.67
C GLU A 105 -31.92 7.73 -16.09
N ASP A 106 -31.26 8.63 -16.83
CA ASP A 106 -30.66 8.31 -18.12
C ASP A 106 -29.39 7.49 -17.92
N ILE A 107 -29.58 6.17 -17.76
CA ILE A 107 -28.52 5.18 -17.62
C ILE A 107 -28.98 3.86 -18.24
N THR A 108 -28.06 3.18 -18.90
CA THR A 108 -28.24 1.85 -19.49
C THR A 108 -27.07 0.97 -19.11
N PHE A 109 -27.34 -0.32 -18.89
CA PHE A 109 -26.30 -1.30 -18.58
C PHE A 109 -26.10 -2.26 -19.75
N ASP A 110 -24.85 -2.48 -20.15
CA ASP A 110 -24.49 -3.38 -21.23
C ASP A 110 -23.51 -4.45 -20.76
N THR A 111 -23.85 -5.71 -21.02
CA THR A 111 -23.02 -6.89 -20.72
C THR A 111 -22.66 -7.69 -21.97
N ARG A 112 -23.14 -7.25 -23.14
CA ARG A 112 -23.02 -7.97 -24.42
C ARG A 112 -22.08 -7.27 -25.38
N ASN A 113 -22.12 -5.94 -25.48
CA ASN A 113 -21.24 -5.17 -26.37
C ASN A 113 -20.00 -4.66 -25.62
N VAL A 114 -19.38 -5.56 -24.86
CA VAL A 114 -18.12 -5.33 -24.14
C VAL A 114 -17.09 -6.39 -24.57
N PRO A 115 -15.79 -6.10 -24.52
CA PRO A 115 -14.77 -7.10 -24.79
C PRO A 115 -14.94 -8.35 -23.91
N ASP A 116 -14.80 -9.53 -24.52
CA ASP A 116 -15.10 -10.84 -23.95
C ASP A 116 -13.85 -11.62 -23.51
N VAL A 117 -12.65 -11.15 -23.89
CA VAL A 117 -11.37 -11.69 -23.41
C VAL A 117 -10.70 -10.68 -22.50
N LEU A 118 -10.27 -11.17 -21.33
CA LEU A 118 -9.47 -10.45 -20.37
C LEU A 118 -8.16 -11.20 -20.14
N LEU A 119 -7.05 -10.49 -20.23
CA LEU A 119 -5.71 -11.00 -19.98
C LEU A 119 -5.03 -10.10 -18.95
N ALA A 120 -4.50 -10.70 -17.89
CA ALA A 120 -3.70 -10.01 -16.90
C ALA A 120 -2.23 -10.06 -17.29
N LEU A 121 -1.53 -8.94 -17.16
CA LEU A 121 -0.09 -8.81 -17.24
C LEU A 121 0.40 -8.27 -15.89
N GLN A 122 1.18 -9.03 -15.13
CA GLN A 122 1.51 -8.74 -13.73
C GLN A 122 3.01 -8.86 -13.48
N GLY A 123 3.56 -8.05 -12.57
CA GLY A 123 4.96 -8.04 -12.18
C GLY A 123 5.66 -6.71 -12.40
N PRO A 124 6.84 -6.47 -11.77
CA PRO A 124 7.60 -5.22 -11.86
C PRO A 124 7.92 -4.76 -13.28
N LYS A 125 8.14 -5.69 -14.21
CA LYS A 125 8.49 -5.36 -15.61
C LYS A 125 7.27 -5.18 -16.51
N SER A 126 6.06 -5.39 -15.98
CA SER A 126 4.81 -5.23 -16.74
C SER A 126 4.59 -3.83 -17.34
N PRO A 127 4.99 -2.70 -16.70
CA PRO A 127 4.84 -1.38 -17.30
C PRO A 127 5.71 -1.22 -18.56
N ALA A 128 6.99 -1.58 -18.48
CA ALA A 128 7.91 -1.49 -19.61
C ALA A 128 7.47 -2.40 -20.77
N LEU A 129 6.97 -3.60 -20.46
CA LEU A 129 6.42 -4.50 -21.46
C LEU A 129 5.15 -3.94 -22.11
N LEU A 130 4.26 -3.30 -21.35
CA LEU A 130 3.05 -2.68 -21.92
C LEU A 130 3.39 -1.51 -22.87
N GLU A 131 4.39 -0.69 -22.52
CA GLU A 131 4.91 0.33 -23.43
C GLU A 131 5.51 -0.27 -24.70
N ALA A 132 6.29 -1.36 -24.59
CA ALA A 132 6.84 -2.06 -25.74
C ALA A 132 5.75 -2.67 -26.66
N LEU A 133 4.68 -3.21 -26.07
CA LEU A 133 3.55 -3.80 -26.82
C LEU A 133 2.75 -2.75 -27.60
N THR A 134 2.59 -1.57 -27.01
CA THR A 134 1.84 -0.45 -27.58
C THR A 134 2.70 0.45 -28.48
N GLY A 135 4.03 0.38 -28.35
CA GLY A 135 4.99 1.22 -29.07
C GLY A 135 5.03 2.67 -28.60
N GLN A 136 4.37 3.00 -27.49
CA GLN A 136 4.30 4.36 -26.96
C GLN A 136 4.13 4.38 -25.45
N ALA A 137 4.63 5.44 -24.81
CA ALA A 137 4.37 5.68 -23.39
C ALA A 137 2.86 5.90 -23.15
N HIS A 138 2.37 5.41 -22.02
CA HIS A 138 0.95 5.51 -21.65
C HIS A 138 0.74 6.15 -20.29
N ARG A 139 -0.48 6.63 -20.02
CA ARG A 139 -0.83 7.32 -18.77
C ARG A 139 -1.38 6.41 -17.67
N LEU A 140 -1.48 5.09 -17.91
CA LEU A 140 -1.92 4.11 -16.92
C LEU A 140 -0.87 3.96 -15.81
N THR A 141 -1.04 4.71 -14.73
CA THR A 141 -0.03 4.82 -13.66
C THR A 141 -0.60 4.67 -12.27
N LYS A 142 -1.85 5.10 -12.05
CA LYS A 142 -2.51 4.99 -10.75
C LYS A 142 -3.37 3.73 -10.68
N PRO A 143 -3.53 3.14 -9.48
CA PRO A 143 -4.44 2.02 -9.31
C PRO A 143 -5.84 2.31 -9.87
N ASN A 144 -6.35 1.35 -10.65
CA ASN A 144 -7.62 1.39 -11.35
C ASN A 144 -7.75 2.43 -12.48
N ASP A 145 -6.67 3.08 -12.93
CA ASP A 145 -6.70 3.86 -14.17
C ASP A 145 -7.18 3.01 -15.36
N VAL A 146 -7.84 3.65 -16.32
CA VAL A 146 -8.35 3.04 -17.55
C VAL A 146 -7.99 3.87 -18.76
N LEU A 147 -7.57 3.21 -19.83
CA LEU A 147 -7.18 3.88 -21.07
C LEU A 147 -7.44 2.95 -22.27
N LYS A 148 -7.88 3.54 -23.38
CA LYS A 148 -7.91 2.82 -24.65
C LYS A 148 -6.52 2.85 -25.27
N LEU A 149 -5.95 1.66 -25.45
CA LEU A 149 -4.62 1.42 -26.01
C LEU A 149 -4.76 0.87 -27.43
N THR A 150 -3.65 0.92 -28.17
CA THR A 150 -3.55 0.31 -29.49
C THR A 150 -2.38 -0.65 -29.48
N ILE A 151 -2.63 -1.92 -29.80
CA ILE A 151 -1.61 -2.96 -29.90
C ILE A 151 -1.65 -3.50 -31.33
N GLY A 152 -0.69 -3.08 -32.15
CA GLY A 152 -0.77 -3.32 -33.60
C GLY A 152 -1.91 -2.49 -34.18
N ASP A 153 -2.87 -3.13 -34.84
CA ASP A 153 -4.06 -2.47 -35.42
C ASP A 153 -5.32 -2.63 -34.54
N THR A 154 -5.18 -3.23 -33.36
CA THR A 154 -6.30 -3.58 -32.48
C THR A 154 -6.42 -2.59 -31.32
N GLU A 155 -7.62 -2.05 -31.12
CA GLU A 155 -7.95 -1.28 -29.92
C GLU A 155 -8.21 -2.21 -28.73
N VAL A 156 -7.57 -1.91 -27.60
CA VAL A 156 -7.62 -2.71 -26.38
C VAL A 156 -7.90 -1.79 -25.20
N TRP A 157 -8.78 -2.17 -24.29
CA TRP A 157 -8.90 -1.45 -23.02
C TRP A 157 -7.81 -1.93 -22.06
N GLY A 158 -6.96 -1.01 -21.60
CA GLY A 158 -6.00 -1.25 -20.55
C GLY A 158 -6.50 -0.72 -19.21
N PHE A 159 -6.40 -1.54 -18.17
CA PHE A 159 -6.73 -1.21 -16.78
C PHE A 159 -5.48 -1.36 -15.92
N CYS A 160 -5.10 -0.35 -15.14
CA CYS A 160 -4.01 -0.48 -14.17
C CYS A 160 -4.51 -1.24 -12.93
N LYS A 161 -4.48 -2.57 -12.97
CA LYS A 161 -5.07 -3.45 -11.94
C LYS A 161 -4.08 -4.52 -11.49
N SER A 162 -3.68 -4.42 -10.23
CA SER A 162 -2.93 -5.48 -9.54
C SER A 162 -3.85 -6.60 -9.09
N LEU A 163 -3.51 -7.83 -9.44
CA LEU A 163 -4.17 -9.08 -9.03
C LEU A 163 -3.26 -9.98 -8.19
N THR A 164 -1.96 -9.70 -8.14
CA THR A 164 -0.93 -10.54 -7.51
C THR A 164 -0.20 -9.86 -6.35
N GLY A 165 -0.54 -8.60 -6.05
CA GLY A 165 0.19 -7.72 -5.13
C GLY A 165 1.27 -6.90 -5.83
N GLU A 166 1.80 -7.41 -6.94
CA GLU A 166 2.70 -6.66 -7.82
C GLU A 166 1.95 -5.65 -8.66
N GLU A 167 2.68 -4.70 -9.24
CA GLU A 167 2.13 -3.87 -10.29
C GLU A 167 1.64 -4.72 -11.46
N GLY A 168 0.61 -4.25 -12.16
CA GLY A 168 0.06 -4.99 -13.27
C GLY A 168 -1.10 -4.32 -13.94
N TYR A 169 -1.43 -4.87 -15.10
CA TYR A 169 -2.47 -4.42 -15.98
C TYR A 169 -3.43 -5.55 -16.30
N VAL A 170 -4.67 -5.19 -16.63
CA VAL A 170 -5.63 -6.07 -17.28
C VAL A 170 -5.94 -5.48 -18.64
N LEU A 171 -5.85 -6.31 -19.67
CA LEU A 171 -6.13 -5.97 -21.07
C LEU A 171 -7.44 -6.63 -21.48
N ALA A 172 -8.38 -5.84 -21.99
CA ALA A 172 -9.66 -6.33 -22.48
C ALA A 172 -9.78 -6.11 -23.99
N LEU A 173 -10.04 -7.20 -24.71
CA LEU A 173 -10.08 -7.23 -26.17
C LEU A 173 -11.13 -8.24 -26.68
N PRO A 174 -11.57 -8.13 -27.95
CA PRO A 174 -12.43 -9.12 -28.56
C PRO A 174 -11.72 -10.47 -28.74
N SER A 175 -12.45 -11.57 -28.57
CA SER A 175 -11.95 -12.95 -28.65
C SER A 175 -11.26 -13.29 -29.96
N ALA A 176 -11.65 -12.67 -31.07
CA ALA A 176 -11.00 -12.82 -32.37
C ALA A 176 -9.50 -12.48 -32.35
N PHE A 177 -9.05 -11.63 -31.41
CA PHE A 177 -7.67 -11.15 -31.33
C PHE A 177 -6.85 -11.80 -30.19
N LYS A 178 -7.45 -12.72 -29.42
CA LYS A 178 -6.82 -13.38 -28.27
C LYS A 178 -5.45 -14.00 -28.61
N ASN A 179 -5.41 -14.85 -29.63
CA ASN A 179 -4.19 -15.58 -29.99
C ASN A 179 -3.11 -14.64 -30.53
N GLN A 180 -3.51 -13.60 -31.27
CA GLN A 180 -2.59 -12.58 -31.77
C GLN A 180 -1.96 -11.79 -30.62
N LEU A 181 -2.73 -11.43 -29.60
CA LEU A 181 -2.20 -10.74 -28.41
C LEU A 181 -1.20 -11.61 -27.67
N ILE A 182 -1.53 -12.88 -27.42
CA ILE A 182 -0.64 -13.81 -26.71
C ILE A 182 0.68 -13.97 -27.47
N GLN A 183 0.61 -14.25 -28.77
CA GLN A 183 1.81 -14.35 -29.61
C GLN A 183 2.67 -13.09 -29.52
N LYS A 184 2.05 -11.90 -29.59
CA LYS A 184 2.78 -10.64 -29.50
C LYS A 184 3.38 -10.38 -28.11
N ILE A 185 2.70 -10.77 -27.03
CA ILE A 185 3.22 -10.73 -25.67
C ILE A 185 4.46 -11.61 -25.54
N GLU A 186 4.43 -12.82 -26.09
CA GLU A 186 5.56 -13.75 -26.04
C GLU A 186 6.74 -13.26 -26.88
N GLU A 187 6.48 -12.73 -28.08
CA GLU A 187 7.52 -12.19 -28.97
C GLU A 187 8.22 -10.95 -28.39
N VAL A 188 7.45 -10.00 -27.85
CA VAL A 188 7.98 -8.73 -27.31
C VAL A 188 8.47 -8.87 -25.87
N GLY A 189 7.93 -9.83 -25.13
CA GLY A 189 8.18 -9.99 -23.69
C GLY A 189 9.43 -10.80 -23.33
N GLU A 190 10.08 -11.46 -24.28
CA GLU A 190 11.28 -12.27 -24.01
C GLU A 190 12.40 -11.48 -23.29
N PRO A 191 12.76 -10.24 -23.69
CA PRO A 191 13.77 -9.44 -22.99
C PRO A 191 13.36 -9.02 -21.56
N TYR A 192 12.06 -9.11 -21.25
CA TYR A 192 11.48 -8.76 -19.96
C TYR A 192 11.27 -9.97 -19.05
N GLY A 193 11.65 -11.18 -19.51
CA GLY A 193 11.46 -12.41 -18.76
C GLY A 193 9.99 -12.75 -18.55
N ILE A 194 9.18 -12.57 -19.59
CA ILE A 194 7.75 -12.90 -19.56
C ILE A 194 7.53 -14.42 -19.43
N ALA A 195 6.57 -14.82 -18.61
CA ALA A 195 6.11 -16.20 -18.53
C ALA A 195 4.58 -16.31 -18.51
N ALA A 196 4.04 -17.40 -19.05
CA ALA A 196 2.66 -17.78 -18.84
C ALA A 196 2.51 -18.34 -17.41
N ILE A 197 1.49 -17.89 -16.67
CA ILE A 197 1.30 -18.24 -15.26
C ILE A 197 0.05 -19.09 -15.09
N GLY A 198 0.18 -20.23 -14.41
CA GLY A 198 -0.89 -21.15 -14.08
C GLY A 198 -1.76 -20.70 -12.91
N GLU A 199 -2.90 -21.39 -12.73
CA GLU A 199 -3.89 -21.07 -11.71
C GLU A 199 -3.34 -21.23 -10.28
N GLU A 200 -2.47 -22.22 -10.04
CA GLU A 200 -1.90 -22.48 -8.72
C GLU A 200 -0.94 -21.37 -8.29
N ALA A 201 -0.04 -20.92 -9.18
CA ALA A 201 0.83 -19.77 -8.91
C ALA A 201 0.00 -18.49 -8.69
N ARG A 202 -1.03 -18.25 -9.52
CA ARG A 202 -1.97 -17.12 -9.34
C ARG A 202 -2.64 -17.17 -7.96
N GLU A 203 -3.06 -18.34 -7.53
CA GLU A 203 -3.69 -18.56 -6.22
C GLU A 203 -2.73 -18.25 -5.07
N ILE A 204 -1.46 -18.66 -5.17
CA ILE A 204 -0.44 -18.30 -4.17
C ILE A 204 -0.24 -16.78 -4.11
N LEU A 205 0.02 -16.17 -5.27
CA LEU A 205 0.34 -14.74 -5.37
C LEU A 205 -0.78 -13.86 -4.80
N ARG A 206 -2.05 -14.19 -5.10
CA ARG A 206 -3.20 -13.41 -4.62
C ARG A 206 -3.46 -13.61 -3.13
N ILE A 207 -3.23 -14.82 -2.58
CA ILE A 207 -3.33 -15.07 -1.13
C ILE A 207 -2.23 -14.30 -0.39
N GLU A 208 -0.98 -14.36 -0.87
CA GLU A 208 0.13 -13.58 -0.31
C GLU A 208 -0.16 -12.07 -0.31
N ALA A 209 -0.82 -11.58 -1.36
CA ALA A 209 -1.26 -10.18 -1.47
C ALA A 209 -2.52 -9.85 -0.65
N GLY A 210 -3.13 -10.82 0.04
CA GLY A 210 -4.36 -10.63 0.81
C GLY A 210 -5.59 -10.32 -0.05
N LYS A 211 -5.58 -10.68 -1.34
CA LYS A 211 -6.70 -10.44 -2.27
C LYS A 211 -7.73 -11.56 -2.18
N LEU A 212 -8.99 -11.15 -2.05
CA LEU A 212 -10.15 -12.04 -1.86
C LEU A 212 -10.82 -12.38 -3.19
N VAL A 213 -11.35 -13.59 -3.26
CA VAL A 213 -12.21 -14.07 -4.35
C VAL A 213 -13.67 -14.13 -3.88
N TYR A 214 -14.60 -13.53 -4.60
CA TYR A 214 -16.03 -13.59 -4.24
C TYR A 214 -16.60 -14.98 -4.52
N GLY A 215 -17.38 -15.49 -3.58
CA GLY A 215 -17.90 -16.86 -3.58
C GLY A 215 -16.94 -17.89 -2.96
N LYS A 216 -15.66 -17.53 -2.75
CA LYS A 216 -14.68 -18.36 -2.05
C LYS A 216 -14.30 -17.78 -0.69
N ASP A 217 -13.78 -16.55 -0.68
CA ASP A 217 -13.31 -15.89 0.54
C ASP A 217 -14.34 -14.97 1.17
N MET A 218 -15.21 -14.39 0.36
CA MET A 218 -16.25 -13.47 0.79
C MET A 218 -17.51 -13.68 -0.04
N ASP A 219 -18.67 -13.35 0.51
CA ASP A 219 -19.97 -13.45 -0.16
C ASP A 219 -21.03 -12.63 0.61
N LYS A 220 -22.28 -12.71 0.18
CA LYS A 220 -23.45 -12.06 0.82
C LYS A 220 -23.72 -12.45 2.27
N THR A 221 -23.07 -13.48 2.82
CA THR A 221 -23.15 -13.78 4.26
C THR A 221 -22.28 -12.85 5.09
N HIS A 222 -21.33 -12.18 4.43
CA HIS A 222 -20.39 -11.29 5.07
C HIS A 222 -20.81 -9.82 4.98
N ILE A 223 -20.51 -9.03 6.02
CA ILE A 223 -20.63 -7.56 5.98
C ILE A 223 -19.35 -6.91 5.46
N LEU A 224 -19.48 -5.82 4.68
CA LEU A 224 -18.33 -5.18 4.01
C LEU A 224 -17.15 -4.87 4.97
N PRO A 225 -17.34 -4.27 6.16
CA PRO A 225 -16.24 -4.00 7.10
C PRO A 225 -15.46 -5.23 7.55
N GLU A 226 -16.10 -6.40 7.60
CA GLU A 226 -15.43 -7.60 8.09
C GLU A 226 -14.52 -8.26 7.04
N THR A 227 -14.74 -7.96 5.76
CA THR A 227 -13.91 -8.45 4.65
C THR A 227 -12.57 -7.70 4.54
N GLY A 228 -12.42 -6.56 5.22
CA GLY A 228 -11.25 -5.69 5.07
C GLY A 228 -11.26 -4.80 3.83
N LEU A 229 -12.26 -4.93 2.94
CA LEU A 229 -12.40 -4.09 1.73
C LEU A 229 -12.87 -2.66 2.01
N GLU A 230 -13.25 -2.36 3.26
CA GLU A 230 -13.74 -1.04 3.67
C GLU A 230 -12.78 0.09 3.28
N HIS A 231 -11.48 -0.10 3.48
CA HIS A 231 -10.48 0.95 3.25
C HIS A 231 -10.33 1.32 1.76
N SER A 232 -10.56 0.39 0.84
CA SER A 232 -10.43 0.62 -0.59
C SER A 232 -11.76 0.92 -1.28
N SER A 233 -12.87 0.41 -0.73
CA SER A 233 -14.17 0.39 -1.41
C SER A 233 -15.21 1.32 -0.79
N VAL A 234 -14.91 2.02 0.31
CA VAL A 234 -15.85 2.91 0.99
C VAL A 234 -15.32 4.34 1.05
N SER A 235 -16.14 5.29 0.61
CA SER A 235 -15.94 6.70 0.93
C SER A 235 -16.80 7.10 2.13
N TYR A 236 -16.16 7.70 3.13
CA TYR A 236 -16.83 8.24 4.32
C TYR A 236 -17.24 9.70 4.17
N HIS A 237 -16.85 10.32 3.06
CA HIS A 237 -17.06 11.74 2.79
C HIS A 237 -18.06 11.98 1.66
N LYS A 238 -18.52 10.91 1.00
CA LYS A 238 -19.56 10.97 -0.04
C LYS A 238 -20.97 11.08 0.55
N GLY A 239 -21.94 11.32 -0.35
CA GLY A 239 -23.37 11.30 -0.04
C GLY A 239 -23.94 9.93 0.31
N CYS A 240 -25.26 9.87 0.52
CA CYS A 240 -25.93 8.68 1.02
C CYS A 240 -25.90 7.48 0.06
N TYR A 241 -25.70 6.29 0.62
CA TYR A 241 -25.80 5.01 -0.10
C TYR A 241 -26.36 3.89 0.81
N THR A 242 -26.85 2.82 0.20
CA THR A 242 -27.44 1.68 0.93
C THR A 242 -26.40 1.00 1.83
N GLY A 243 -26.68 0.89 3.13
CA GLY A 243 -25.81 0.25 4.12
C GLY A 243 -24.84 1.18 4.86
N GLN A 244 -24.77 2.46 4.47
CA GLN A 244 -23.83 3.44 5.03
C GLN A 244 -23.92 3.59 6.56
N GLU A 245 -25.13 3.64 7.13
CA GLU A 245 -25.31 3.85 8.58
C GLU A 245 -24.63 2.74 9.41
N VAL A 246 -24.77 1.49 8.98
CA VAL A 246 -24.16 0.34 9.64
C VAL A 246 -22.64 0.40 9.53
N ILE A 247 -22.12 0.72 8.34
CA ILE A 247 -20.68 0.85 8.08
C ILE A 247 -20.07 1.98 8.93
N ALA A 248 -20.68 3.18 8.90
CA ALA A 248 -20.25 4.33 9.68
C ALA A 248 -20.27 4.07 11.19
N ARG A 249 -21.33 3.42 11.70
CA ARG A 249 -21.43 3.06 13.12
C ARG A 249 -20.35 2.08 13.55
N LEU A 250 -20.03 1.08 12.71
CA LEU A 250 -18.97 0.12 12.99
C LEU A 250 -17.61 0.81 13.08
N LYS A 251 -17.32 1.76 12.18
CA LYS A 251 -16.08 2.54 12.21
C LYS A 251 -15.93 3.38 13.47
N THR A 252 -16.99 4.05 13.93
CA THR A 252 -16.91 5.00 15.05
C THR A 252 -16.97 4.35 16.43
N TYR A 253 -17.81 3.33 16.60
CA TYR A 253 -18.19 2.85 17.94
C TYR A 253 -17.97 1.34 18.15
N GLY A 254 -17.45 0.62 17.16
CA GLY A 254 -17.43 -0.83 17.22
C GLY A 254 -16.29 -1.49 16.46
N SER A 255 -16.38 -2.81 16.39
CA SER A 255 -15.62 -3.62 15.45
C SER A 255 -16.46 -4.85 15.10
N PRO A 256 -16.35 -5.37 13.87
CA PRO A 256 -17.00 -6.62 13.50
C PRO A 256 -16.60 -7.75 14.46
N ALA A 257 -17.56 -8.60 14.84
CA ALA A 257 -17.31 -9.71 15.76
C ALA A 257 -16.30 -10.72 15.22
N PHE A 258 -16.35 -10.97 13.91
CA PHE A 258 -15.36 -11.68 13.12
C PHE A 258 -14.85 -10.73 12.03
N ALA A 259 -13.61 -10.88 11.56
CA ALA A 259 -13.10 -10.16 10.39
C ALA A 259 -11.93 -10.93 9.80
N LEU A 260 -11.65 -10.65 8.53
CA LEU A 260 -10.55 -11.21 7.79
C LEU A 260 -9.23 -10.93 8.52
N MET A 261 -8.41 -11.97 8.63
CA MET A 261 -7.06 -11.95 9.17
C MET A 261 -6.20 -12.98 8.42
N GLY A 262 -4.92 -12.69 8.29
CA GLY A 262 -3.94 -13.67 7.84
C GLY A 262 -3.54 -14.61 8.98
N LEU A 263 -3.25 -15.86 8.68
CA LEU A 263 -2.65 -16.83 9.58
C LEU A 263 -1.38 -17.38 8.94
N VAL A 264 -0.28 -17.39 9.68
CA VAL A 264 0.93 -18.15 9.36
C VAL A 264 0.85 -19.46 10.15
N ILE A 265 1.01 -20.59 9.48
CA ILE A 265 0.78 -21.92 10.03
C ILE A 265 2.13 -22.63 10.16
N GLU A 266 2.42 -23.17 11.33
CA GLU A 266 3.60 -24.00 11.55
C GLU A 266 3.35 -25.44 11.06
N GLY A 267 4.37 -26.04 10.44
CA GLY A 267 4.32 -27.41 9.92
C GLY A 267 3.92 -27.50 8.45
N ALA A 268 3.90 -28.73 7.91
CA ALA A 268 3.73 -28.99 6.48
C ALA A 268 2.26 -29.12 6.04
N THR A 269 1.33 -29.35 6.97
CA THR A 269 -0.08 -29.60 6.64
C THR A 269 -0.85 -28.30 6.42
N LEU A 270 -1.61 -28.21 5.34
CA LEU A 270 -2.54 -27.12 5.08
C LEU A 270 -3.91 -27.41 5.71
N PRO A 271 -4.51 -26.44 6.41
CA PRO A 271 -5.85 -26.61 6.94
C PRO A 271 -6.89 -26.66 5.80
N PRO A 272 -8.01 -27.38 5.98
CA PRO A 272 -9.01 -27.51 4.91
C PRO A 272 -9.84 -26.24 4.71
N TYR A 273 -10.33 -26.05 3.48
CA TYR A 273 -11.31 -25.01 3.13
C TYR A 273 -12.54 -25.05 4.03
N ASN A 274 -13.00 -23.88 4.50
CA ASN A 274 -14.15 -23.71 5.41
C ASN A 274 -14.04 -24.45 6.75
N ALA A 275 -12.86 -24.96 7.13
CA ALA A 275 -12.68 -25.60 8.42
C ALA A 275 -12.86 -24.61 9.57
N VAL A 276 -13.56 -25.05 10.62
CA VAL A 276 -13.81 -24.24 11.82
C VAL A 276 -12.56 -24.24 12.69
N ILE A 277 -12.14 -23.05 13.11
CA ILE A 277 -11.03 -22.85 14.03
C ILE A 277 -11.58 -22.79 15.45
N LYS A 278 -11.06 -23.62 16.35
CA LYS A 278 -11.49 -23.73 17.74
C LYS A 278 -10.30 -23.58 18.69
N ILE A 279 -10.56 -22.97 19.84
CA ILE A 279 -9.71 -23.11 21.03
C ILE A 279 -10.55 -23.85 22.07
N LYS A 280 -10.04 -24.99 22.54
CA LYS A 280 -10.81 -25.98 23.32
C LYS A 280 -12.06 -26.37 22.50
N ASN A 281 -13.26 -25.96 22.93
CA ASN A 281 -14.52 -26.22 22.22
C ASN A 281 -15.21 -24.96 21.68
N LYS A 282 -14.59 -23.77 21.81
CA LYS A 282 -15.19 -22.51 21.35
C LYS A 282 -14.75 -22.21 19.92
N LYS A 283 -15.69 -21.96 19.01
CA LYS A 283 -15.40 -21.43 17.66
C LYS A 283 -14.80 -20.03 17.79
N ILE A 284 -13.61 -19.86 17.25
CA ILE A 284 -12.91 -18.57 17.17
C ILE A 284 -12.71 -18.10 15.73
N GLY A 285 -12.98 -18.93 14.72
CA GLY A 285 -12.86 -18.50 13.34
C GLY A 285 -13.21 -19.56 12.30
N THR A 286 -12.94 -19.24 11.03
CA THR A 286 -13.17 -20.14 9.89
C THR A 286 -12.14 -19.87 8.80
N ILE A 287 -11.50 -20.93 8.29
CA ILE A 287 -10.53 -20.90 7.19
C ILE A 287 -11.25 -20.64 5.86
N LYS A 288 -10.66 -19.84 4.97
CA LYS A 288 -11.22 -19.53 3.64
C LYS A 288 -10.28 -19.83 2.48
N SER A 289 -9.01 -19.46 2.55
CA SER A 289 -8.03 -19.86 1.54
C SER A 289 -6.73 -20.23 2.21
N THR A 290 -6.01 -21.19 1.66
CA THR A 290 -4.78 -21.74 2.26
C THR A 290 -3.79 -22.07 1.17
N THR A 291 -2.52 -21.80 1.39
CA THR A 291 -1.46 -22.15 0.44
C THR A 291 -0.09 -22.23 1.12
N TYR A 292 0.89 -22.80 0.45
CA TYR A 292 2.30 -22.61 0.77
C TYR A 292 2.80 -21.32 0.11
N SER A 293 3.35 -20.41 0.91
CA SER A 293 3.95 -19.17 0.42
C SER A 293 5.43 -19.38 0.14
N TYR A 294 5.82 -19.24 -1.13
CA TYR A 294 7.22 -19.25 -1.54
C TYR A 294 7.97 -18.01 -1.04
N SER A 295 7.30 -16.85 -0.97
CA SER A 295 7.90 -15.62 -0.44
C SER A 295 8.26 -15.73 1.06
N LEU A 296 7.45 -16.42 1.86
CA LEU A 296 7.67 -16.54 3.31
C LEU A 296 8.33 -17.88 3.70
N GLY A 297 8.36 -18.86 2.79
CA GLY A 297 8.76 -20.24 3.08
C GLY A 297 7.85 -20.94 4.09
N LYS A 298 6.57 -20.56 4.18
CA LYS A 298 5.62 -21.01 5.21
C LYS A 298 4.21 -21.25 4.65
N ASN A 299 3.46 -22.12 5.31
CA ASN A 299 2.03 -22.25 5.08
C ASN A 299 1.29 -21.02 5.60
N ILE A 300 0.37 -20.49 4.80
CA ILE A 300 -0.43 -19.31 5.13
C ILE A 300 -1.91 -19.54 4.82
N ALA A 301 -2.78 -18.79 5.51
CA ALA A 301 -4.22 -18.87 5.31
C ALA A 301 -4.95 -17.53 5.51
N LEU A 302 -5.96 -17.29 4.68
CA LEU A 302 -6.98 -16.28 4.92
C LEU A 302 -8.09 -16.88 5.79
N ALA A 303 -8.46 -16.20 6.87
CA ALA A 303 -9.48 -16.66 7.80
C ALA A 303 -10.28 -15.50 8.40
N TYR A 304 -11.56 -15.74 8.71
CA TYR A 304 -12.32 -14.84 9.57
C TYR A 304 -12.10 -15.22 11.03
N ILE A 305 -11.52 -14.32 11.82
CA ILE A 305 -11.16 -14.55 13.22
C ILE A 305 -11.97 -13.66 14.14
N GLN A 306 -12.36 -14.20 15.29
CA GLN A 306 -13.12 -13.48 16.31
C GLN A 306 -12.27 -12.35 16.90
N LYS A 307 -12.88 -11.20 17.16
CA LYS A 307 -12.21 -9.96 17.63
C LYS A 307 -11.17 -10.11 18.74
N ASP A 308 -11.40 -11.02 19.69
CA ASP A 308 -10.54 -11.21 20.86
C ASP A 308 -9.21 -11.91 20.52
N PHE A 309 -9.10 -12.47 19.31
CA PHE A 309 -7.94 -13.24 18.82
C PHE A 309 -7.36 -12.66 17.53
N ARG A 310 -7.67 -11.39 17.22
CA ARG A 310 -7.22 -10.69 16.00
C ARG A 310 -6.01 -9.78 16.22
N SER A 311 -5.39 -9.82 17.40
CA SER A 311 -4.14 -9.07 17.61
C SER A 311 -3.08 -9.62 16.67
N PRO A 312 -2.35 -8.78 15.92
CA PRO A 312 -1.24 -9.24 15.09
C PRO A 312 -0.17 -9.96 15.92
N ASP A 313 0.54 -10.89 15.28
CA ASP A 313 1.63 -11.66 15.86
C ASP A 313 1.27 -12.51 17.08
N GLN A 314 -0.02 -12.74 17.31
CA GLN A 314 -0.51 -13.59 18.38
C GLN A 314 -0.36 -15.06 17.99
N GLU A 315 0.43 -15.80 18.77
CA GLU A 315 0.53 -17.26 18.65
C GLU A 315 -0.66 -17.94 19.33
N LEU A 316 -1.25 -18.91 18.63
CA LEU A 316 -2.43 -19.64 19.06
C LEU A 316 -2.24 -21.14 18.78
N GLU A 317 -2.49 -21.96 19.78
CA GLU A 317 -2.71 -23.39 19.61
C GLU A 317 -4.21 -23.62 19.40
N VAL A 318 -4.56 -24.13 18.21
CA VAL A 318 -5.95 -24.24 17.76
C VAL A 318 -6.23 -25.64 17.22
N THR A 319 -7.50 -26.02 17.23
CA THR A 319 -7.99 -27.15 16.46
C THR A 319 -8.68 -26.61 15.22
N ILE A 320 -8.24 -27.03 14.04
CA ILE A 320 -8.83 -26.64 12.76
C ILE A 320 -9.43 -27.89 12.12
N GLY A 321 -10.75 -27.93 11.99
CA GLY A 321 -11.45 -29.19 11.74
C GLY A 321 -11.26 -30.12 12.94
N ASP A 322 -10.56 -31.24 12.72
CA ASP A 322 -10.28 -32.25 13.75
C ASP A 322 -8.78 -32.41 14.05
N GLN A 323 -7.93 -31.50 13.53
CA GLN A 323 -6.48 -31.57 13.69
C GLN A 323 -5.92 -30.38 14.49
N PRO A 324 -4.89 -30.60 15.32
CA PRO A 324 -4.21 -29.53 16.04
C PRO A 324 -3.26 -28.76 15.11
N PHE A 325 -3.23 -27.43 15.25
CA PHE A 325 -2.32 -26.53 14.55
C PHE A 325 -1.77 -25.49 15.50
N LYS A 326 -0.52 -25.09 15.28
CA LYS A 326 0.06 -23.87 15.85
C LYS A 326 0.04 -22.80 14.76
N VAL A 327 -0.67 -21.72 15.03
CA VAL A 327 -0.84 -20.62 14.08
C VAL A 327 -0.42 -19.31 14.72
N LYS A 328 0.07 -18.39 13.88
CA LYS A 328 0.38 -17.02 14.27
C LYS A 328 -0.45 -16.07 13.41
N THR A 329 -1.19 -15.16 14.04
CA THR A 329 -1.97 -14.16 13.31
C THR A 329 -1.04 -13.17 12.60
N ALA A 330 -1.40 -12.76 11.38
CA ALA A 330 -0.63 -11.83 10.56
C ALA A 330 -1.55 -10.79 9.91
N LEU A 331 -1.04 -9.57 9.76
CA LEU A 331 -1.68 -8.54 8.95
C LEU A 331 -1.57 -8.91 7.46
N LEU A 332 -2.50 -8.39 6.67
CA LEU A 332 -2.48 -8.52 5.21
C LEU A 332 -1.95 -7.22 4.57
N PRO A 333 -1.21 -7.31 3.45
CA PRO A 333 -0.76 -8.53 2.78
C PRO A 333 0.30 -9.30 3.59
N PHE A 334 0.47 -10.62 3.32
CA PHE A 334 1.54 -11.42 3.93
C PHE A 334 2.91 -11.06 3.38
N HIS A 335 2.96 -10.75 2.07
CA HIS A 335 4.16 -10.33 1.38
C HIS A 335 3.96 -8.89 0.89
N GLN A 336 4.78 -7.98 1.38
CA GLN A 336 4.77 -6.60 0.93
C GLN A 336 5.75 -6.45 -0.22
N THR A 337 5.22 -6.12 -1.40
CA THR A 337 6.01 -5.93 -2.62
C THR A 337 6.77 -4.61 -2.56
N HIS A 338 7.99 -4.60 -3.08
CA HIS A 338 8.79 -3.39 -3.17
C HIS A 338 8.23 -2.41 -4.19
N SER A 339 8.25 -1.12 -3.85
CA SER A 339 7.94 -0.04 -4.80
C SER A 339 8.97 0.02 -5.93
N ARG A 340 8.63 0.70 -7.03
CA ARG A 340 9.57 0.94 -8.15
C ARG A 340 10.88 1.56 -7.66
N THR A 341 10.78 2.55 -6.78
CA THR A 341 11.93 3.26 -6.21
C THR A 341 12.76 2.34 -5.32
N GLU A 342 12.16 1.56 -4.42
CA GLU A 342 12.90 0.60 -3.59
C GLU A 342 13.63 -0.46 -4.43
N ARG A 343 13.02 -0.93 -5.53
CA ARG A 343 13.67 -1.84 -6.49
C ARG A 343 14.83 -1.18 -7.21
N ALA A 344 14.64 0.05 -7.69
CA ALA A 344 15.69 0.84 -8.33
C ALA A 344 16.86 1.12 -7.38
N GLU A 345 16.57 1.43 -6.11
CA GLU A 345 17.58 1.60 -5.05
C GLU A 345 18.39 0.32 -4.80
N LYS A 346 17.74 -0.85 -4.74
CA LYS A 346 18.42 -2.14 -4.58
C LYS A 346 19.38 -2.40 -5.75
N LEU A 347 18.91 -2.26 -6.99
CA LEU A 347 19.75 -2.43 -8.18
C LEU A 347 20.92 -1.43 -8.20
N HIS A 348 20.67 -0.19 -7.79
CA HIS A 348 21.71 0.83 -7.67
C HIS A 348 22.76 0.45 -6.60
N GLN A 349 22.35 -0.02 -5.43
CA GLN A 349 23.28 -0.49 -4.40
C GLN A 349 24.11 -1.68 -4.87
N GLU A 350 23.48 -2.65 -5.56
CA GLU A 350 24.17 -3.78 -6.17
C GLU A 350 25.19 -3.31 -7.21
N ALA A 351 24.81 -2.38 -8.10
CA ALA A 351 25.70 -1.79 -9.09
C ALA A 351 26.91 -1.11 -8.43
N LEU A 352 26.69 -0.31 -7.38
CA LEU A 352 27.79 0.33 -6.64
C LEU A 352 28.69 -0.71 -5.95
N SER A 353 28.13 -1.84 -5.51
CA SER A 353 28.92 -2.92 -4.91
C SER A 353 29.83 -3.62 -5.92
N PHE A 354 29.35 -3.90 -7.14
CA PHE A 354 30.16 -4.46 -8.23
C PHE A 354 31.21 -3.46 -8.70
N PHE A 355 30.84 -2.19 -8.80
CA PHE A 355 31.76 -1.12 -9.17
C PHE A 355 32.93 -0.99 -8.18
N LYS A 356 32.67 -1.05 -6.86
CA LYS A 356 33.72 -1.01 -5.83
C LYS A 356 34.69 -2.19 -5.86
N LYS A 357 34.24 -3.34 -6.37
CA LYS A 357 35.09 -4.54 -6.50
C LYS A 357 36.00 -4.47 -7.73
N GLU A 358 35.87 -3.45 -8.59
CA GLU A 358 36.62 -3.24 -9.84
C GLU A 358 36.69 -4.49 -10.74
N GLU A 359 35.61 -5.29 -10.78
CA GLU A 359 35.62 -6.57 -11.49
C GLU A 359 35.20 -6.46 -12.97
N ASP A 360 34.31 -5.53 -13.33
CA ASP A 360 33.88 -5.20 -14.70
C ASP A 360 32.89 -4.01 -14.62
N LEU A 361 32.89 -3.09 -15.59
CA LEU A 361 31.89 -2.00 -15.65
C LEU A 361 30.60 -2.41 -16.38
N GLU A 362 30.61 -3.49 -17.17
CA GLU A 362 29.42 -3.90 -17.92
C GLU A 362 28.26 -4.31 -17.00
N LYS A 363 28.54 -5.10 -15.97
CA LYS A 363 27.52 -5.53 -15.00
C LYS A 363 26.86 -4.36 -14.23
N PRO A 364 27.61 -3.45 -13.58
CA PRO A 364 26.99 -2.32 -12.88
C PRO A 364 26.28 -1.34 -13.84
N ILE A 365 26.77 -1.14 -15.06
CA ILE A 365 26.07 -0.36 -16.10
C ILE A 365 24.72 -1.00 -16.44
N SER A 366 24.69 -2.32 -16.63
CA SER A 366 23.44 -3.05 -16.92
C SER A 366 22.43 -2.90 -15.78
N LEU A 367 22.87 -3.06 -14.53
CA LEU A 367 22.01 -2.91 -13.34
C LEU A 367 21.44 -1.49 -13.21
N LEU A 368 22.24 -0.46 -13.50
CA LEU A 368 21.77 0.94 -13.45
C LEU A 368 20.79 1.27 -14.58
N ARG A 369 21.00 0.70 -15.78
CA ARG A 369 20.02 0.82 -16.87
C ARG A 369 18.69 0.17 -16.49
N GLU A 370 18.73 -0.99 -15.83
CA GLU A 370 17.53 -1.64 -15.30
C GLU A 370 16.85 -0.80 -14.20
N ALA A 371 17.62 -0.22 -13.27
CA ALA A 371 17.09 0.66 -12.24
C ALA A 371 16.34 1.87 -12.82
N ILE A 372 16.90 2.52 -13.84
CA ILE A 372 16.28 3.64 -14.55
C ILE A 372 15.04 3.18 -15.35
N ALA A 373 15.06 1.98 -15.92
CA ALA A 373 13.90 1.44 -16.63
C ALA A 373 12.72 1.15 -15.66
N LEU A 374 13.01 0.69 -14.45
CA LEU A 374 12.00 0.46 -13.40
C LEU A 374 11.46 1.78 -12.83
N ASP A 375 12.33 2.75 -12.56
CA ASP A 375 11.96 4.08 -12.09
C ASP A 375 12.65 5.16 -12.93
N PRO A 376 11.98 5.66 -13.98
CA PRO A 376 12.51 6.72 -14.84
C PRO A 376 12.75 8.07 -14.15
N LYS A 377 12.36 8.23 -12.88
CA LYS A 377 12.62 9.42 -12.06
C LYS A 377 13.69 9.18 -10.99
N PHE A 378 14.33 8.02 -10.99
CA PHE A 378 15.34 7.67 -10.00
C PHE A 378 16.69 8.37 -10.27
N ALA A 379 16.82 9.60 -9.74
CA ALA A 379 17.98 10.46 -9.91
C ALA A 379 19.35 9.80 -9.63
N PRO A 380 19.56 9.04 -8.53
CA PRO A 380 20.86 8.40 -8.26
C PRO A 380 21.30 7.41 -9.34
N GLY A 381 20.34 6.78 -10.04
CA GLY A 381 20.62 5.88 -11.15
C GLY A 381 21.28 6.59 -12.32
N TYR A 382 20.74 7.74 -12.72
CA TYR A 382 21.29 8.57 -13.79
C TYR A 382 22.70 9.08 -13.46
N GLU A 383 22.89 9.57 -12.23
CA GLU A 383 24.19 10.06 -11.75
C GLU A 383 25.26 8.96 -11.84
N ALA A 384 25.01 7.82 -11.18
CA ALA A 384 25.98 6.72 -11.15
C ALA A 384 26.27 6.16 -12.55
N LEU A 385 25.25 6.04 -13.41
CA LEU A 385 25.43 5.54 -14.77
C LEU A 385 26.29 6.50 -15.61
N GLY A 386 26.04 7.81 -15.50
CA GLY A 386 26.85 8.83 -16.17
C GLY A 386 28.32 8.77 -15.75
N VAL A 387 28.58 8.64 -14.44
CA VAL A 387 29.95 8.51 -13.91
C VAL A 387 30.66 7.26 -14.44
N MET A 388 29.97 6.12 -14.50
CA MET A 388 30.55 4.87 -15.01
C MET A 388 30.81 4.93 -16.53
N LEU A 389 29.92 5.53 -17.31
CA LEU A 389 30.10 5.71 -18.75
C LEU A 389 31.23 6.70 -19.08
N SER A 390 31.38 7.77 -18.29
CA SER A 390 32.52 8.69 -18.41
C SER A 390 33.86 7.96 -18.18
N LYS A 391 33.93 7.03 -17.22
CA LYS A 391 35.12 6.18 -17.02
C LYS A 391 35.42 5.26 -18.21
N GLN A 392 34.40 4.86 -18.98
CA GLN A 392 34.57 4.16 -20.26
C GLN A 392 34.84 5.10 -21.45
N ASN A 393 35.06 6.40 -21.21
CA ASN A 393 35.23 7.45 -22.22
C ASN A 393 34.00 7.63 -23.15
N LYS A 394 32.82 7.17 -22.73
CA LYS A 394 31.54 7.36 -23.42
C LYS A 394 30.89 8.69 -23.00
N LEU A 395 31.59 9.79 -23.26
CA LEU A 395 31.23 11.11 -22.74
C LEU A 395 29.89 11.65 -23.27
N ASP A 396 29.55 11.37 -24.53
CA ASP A 396 28.28 11.83 -25.12
C ASP A 396 27.06 11.19 -24.42
N GLU A 397 27.12 9.89 -24.12
CA GLU A 397 26.07 9.20 -23.36
C GLU A 397 25.97 9.75 -21.93
N ALA A 398 27.12 9.97 -21.28
CA ALA A 398 27.16 10.52 -19.93
C ALA A 398 26.55 11.94 -19.86
N ILE A 399 26.85 12.80 -20.84
CA ILE A 399 26.26 14.14 -20.97
C ILE A 399 24.75 14.05 -21.17
N ALA A 400 24.26 13.16 -22.04
CA ALA A 400 22.83 12.97 -22.26
C ALA A 400 22.11 12.55 -20.96
N LEU A 401 22.71 11.66 -20.17
CA LEU A 401 22.16 11.24 -18.88
C LEU A 401 22.13 12.38 -17.85
N MET A 402 23.19 13.19 -17.77
CA MET A 402 23.19 14.32 -16.82
C MET A 402 22.19 15.41 -17.21
N LYS A 403 21.99 15.66 -18.51
CA LYS A 403 20.91 16.55 -18.97
C LYS A 403 19.55 16.00 -18.56
N ARG A 404 19.34 14.70 -18.71
CA ARG A 404 18.11 14.06 -18.27
C ARG A 404 17.94 14.14 -16.75
N LEU A 405 19.02 14.01 -15.99
CA LEU A 405 19.00 14.20 -14.54
C LEU A 405 18.59 15.62 -14.15
N ALA A 406 19.13 16.66 -14.81
CA ALA A 406 18.74 18.06 -14.57
C ALA A 406 17.27 18.35 -14.95
N GLU A 407 16.70 17.62 -15.91
CA GLU A 407 15.26 17.70 -16.22
C GLU A 407 14.40 17.02 -15.14
N ILE A 408 14.88 15.91 -14.57
CA ILE A 408 14.18 15.14 -13.54
C ILE A 408 14.21 15.87 -12.19
N ASP A 409 15.39 16.38 -11.82
CA ASP A 409 15.63 17.15 -10.61
C ASP A 409 16.43 18.43 -10.95
N PRO A 410 15.73 19.55 -11.20
CA PRO A 410 16.37 20.83 -11.50
C PRO A 410 17.23 21.42 -10.37
N GLN A 411 17.15 20.86 -9.16
CA GLN A 411 17.93 21.29 -8.00
C GLN A 411 19.08 20.34 -7.68
N GLU A 412 19.32 19.34 -8.52
CA GLU A 412 20.44 18.41 -8.37
C GLU A 412 21.76 19.03 -8.85
N ILE A 413 22.56 19.47 -7.89
CA ILE A 413 23.85 20.12 -8.10
C ILE A 413 24.83 19.18 -8.83
N MET A 414 24.75 17.87 -8.57
CA MET A 414 25.64 16.88 -9.20
C MET A 414 25.43 16.78 -10.71
N ALA A 415 24.23 17.05 -11.22
CA ALA A 415 23.96 17.02 -12.66
C ALA A 415 24.83 18.04 -13.41
N HIS A 416 24.79 19.29 -12.96
CA HIS A 416 25.56 20.40 -13.54
C HIS A 416 27.07 20.29 -13.27
N THR A 417 27.44 19.80 -12.08
CA THR A 417 28.85 19.55 -11.73
C THR A 417 29.47 18.50 -12.66
N ASN A 418 28.77 17.38 -12.89
CA ASN A 418 29.23 16.32 -13.78
C ASN A 418 29.22 16.75 -15.26
N LEU A 419 28.20 17.52 -15.71
CA LEU A 419 28.19 18.11 -17.06
C LEU A 419 29.41 18.97 -17.31
N SER A 420 29.75 19.83 -16.36
CA SER A 420 30.94 20.69 -16.45
C SER A 420 32.22 19.87 -16.65
N ILE A 421 32.38 18.79 -15.85
CA ILE A 421 33.54 17.89 -15.94
C ILE A 421 33.59 17.21 -17.32
N TYR A 422 32.45 16.68 -17.80
CA TYR A 422 32.40 15.95 -19.06
C TYR A 422 32.63 16.86 -20.27
N TYR A 423 32.09 18.09 -20.26
CA TYR A 423 32.37 19.08 -21.30
C TYR A 423 33.85 19.50 -21.32
N MET A 424 34.46 19.66 -20.14
CA MET A 424 35.90 19.94 -20.05
C MET A 424 36.74 18.80 -20.64
N GLN A 425 36.37 17.54 -20.38
CA GLN A 425 37.03 16.36 -20.96
C GLN A 425 36.87 16.29 -22.50
N GLN A 426 35.77 16.80 -23.06
CA GLN A 426 35.58 16.94 -24.51
C GLN A 426 36.27 18.18 -25.11
N GLY A 427 36.87 19.06 -24.30
CA GLY A 427 37.46 20.32 -24.75
C GLY A 427 36.45 21.44 -25.00
N ARG A 428 35.18 21.26 -24.58
CA ARG A 428 34.10 22.26 -24.69
C ARG A 428 34.09 23.19 -23.49
N ILE A 429 35.09 24.07 -23.43
CA ILE A 429 35.37 24.91 -22.24
C ILE A 429 34.22 25.88 -21.93
N GLU A 430 33.62 26.50 -22.94
CA GLU A 430 32.53 27.47 -22.75
C GLU A 430 31.30 26.84 -22.10
N ASP A 431 30.90 25.65 -22.58
CA ASP A 431 29.79 24.89 -21.99
C ASP A 431 30.11 24.45 -20.55
N ALA A 432 31.37 24.07 -20.29
CA ALA A 432 31.78 23.65 -18.97
C ALA A 432 31.68 24.77 -17.92
N GLU A 433 32.08 26.00 -18.27
CA GLU A 433 31.96 27.17 -17.38
C GLU A 433 30.50 27.58 -17.15
N LEU A 434 29.63 27.44 -18.15
CA LEU A 434 28.20 27.68 -18.00
C LEU A 434 27.58 26.74 -16.95
N GLU A 435 27.80 25.43 -17.10
CA GLU A 435 27.25 24.40 -16.20
C GLU A 435 27.81 24.54 -14.78
N LYS A 436 29.07 24.94 -14.62
CA LYS A 436 29.65 25.25 -13.32
C LYS A 436 29.01 26.47 -12.66
N GLY A 437 28.64 27.47 -13.46
CA GLY A 437 27.87 28.63 -13.02
C GLY A 437 26.51 28.21 -12.47
N GLU A 438 25.78 27.38 -13.19
CA GLU A 438 24.48 26.82 -12.77
C GLU A 438 24.60 26.03 -11.47
N ALA A 439 25.57 25.11 -11.36
CA ALA A 439 25.82 24.35 -10.13
C ALA A 439 26.05 25.27 -8.91
N THR A 440 26.79 26.38 -9.11
CA THR A 440 27.08 27.37 -8.07
C THR A 440 25.83 28.15 -7.68
N ALA A 441 24.98 28.52 -8.65
CA ALA A 441 23.73 29.21 -8.42
C ALA A 441 22.78 28.35 -7.57
N ILE A 442 22.56 27.10 -7.96
CA ILE A 442 21.72 26.13 -7.22
C ILE A 442 22.25 25.92 -5.79
N GLN A 443 23.57 25.77 -5.63
CA GLN A 443 24.19 25.63 -4.31
C GLN A 443 23.93 26.86 -3.42
N PHE A 444 23.97 28.07 -3.98
CA PHE A 444 23.66 29.30 -3.25
C PHE A 444 22.18 29.39 -2.87
N GLU A 445 21.27 29.08 -3.81
CA GLU A 445 19.81 29.03 -3.54
C GLU A 445 19.49 28.08 -2.39
N LYS A 446 20.07 26.87 -2.41
CA LYS A 446 19.88 25.87 -1.34
C LYS A 446 20.36 26.38 0.02
N LEU A 447 21.50 27.06 0.09
CA LEU A 447 22.02 27.66 1.32
C LEU A 447 21.13 28.78 1.86
N VAL A 448 20.59 29.62 0.97
CA VAL A 448 19.65 30.70 1.34
C VAL A 448 18.37 30.10 1.91
N GLU A 449 17.83 29.08 1.25
CA GLU A 449 16.60 28.41 1.67
C GLU A 449 16.76 27.68 3.00
N GLU A 450 17.86 26.93 3.19
CA GLU A 450 18.20 26.33 4.48
C GLU A 450 18.32 27.39 5.60
N GLY A 451 18.89 28.55 5.28
CA GLY A 451 18.98 29.69 6.19
C GLY A 451 17.60 30.25 6.57
N ARG A 452 16.67 30.34 5.61
CA ARG A 452 15.28 30.76 5.82
C ARG A 452 14.54 29.78 6.73
N ILE A 453 14.58 28.49 6.42
CA ILE A 453 13.94 27.42 7.19
C ILE A 453 14.43 27.44 8.65
N LYS A 454 15.75 27.57 8.86
CA LYS A 454 16.32 27.67 10.22
C LYS A 454 15.80 28.88 11.00
N ARG A 455 15.62 30.03 10.34
CA ARG A 455 15.07 31.25 10.98
C ARG A 455 13.60 31.10 11.31
N GLU A 456 12.81 30.52 10.42
CA GLU A 456 11.38 30.26 10.63
C GLU A 456 11.16 29.27 11.76
N LYS A 457 11.90 28.15 11.77
CA LYS A 457 11.87 27.19 12.87
C LYS A 457 12.22 27.84 14.20
N LYS A 458 13.28 28.66 14.25
CA LYS A 458 13.65 29.40 15.47
C LYS A 458 12.56 30.37 15.94
N LYS A 459 11.82 30.99 15.01
CA LYS A 459 10.69 31.87 15.34
C LYS A 459 9.50 31.07 15.87
N GLN A 460 9.20 29.94 15.24
CA GLN A 460 8.14 29.02 15.67
C GLN A 460 8.45 28.45 17.06
N ASP A 461 9.65 27.91 17.28
CA ASP A 461 10.10 27.39 18.57
C ASP A 461 9.98 28.44 19.69
N LYS A 462 10.26 29.71 19.38
CA LYS A 462 10.08 30.82 20.33
C LYS A 462 8.61 31.08 20.64
N GLN A 463 7.75 31.05 19.63
CA GLN A 463 6.31 31.25 19.79
C GLN A 463 5.68 30.10 20.58
N ASP A 464 6.06 28.86 20.26
CA ASP A 464 5.58 27.65 20.94
C ASP A 464 5.98 27.66 22.41
N ARG A 465 7.21 28.08 22.74
CA ARG A 465 7.64 28.26 24.13
C ARG A 465 6.78 29.25 24.91
N VAL A 466 6.47 30.40 24.31
CA VAL A 466 5.59 31.42 24.95
C VAL A 466 4.19 30.87 25.19
N GLU A 467 3.64 30.14 24.21
CA GLU A 467 2.31 29.55 24.35
C GLU A 467 2.29 28.37 25.34
N GLN A 468 3.35 27.57 25.39
CA GLN A 468 3.53 26.50 26.39
C GLN A 468 3.59 27.09 27.81
N GLU A 469 4.37 28.15 28.04
CA GLU A 469 4.42 28.82 29.35
C GLU A 469 3.05 29.36 29.78
N ARG A 470 2.29 29.92 28.84
CA ARG A 470 0.91 30.37 29.07
C ARG A 470 -0.01 29.21 29.45
N GLN A 471 0.02 28.10 28.72
CA GLN A 471 -0.78 26.91 28.99
C GLN A 471 -0.45 26.28 30.34
N VAL A 472 0.84 26.19 30.70
CA VAL A 472 1.27 25.73 32.04
C VAL A 472 0.67 26.61 33.13
N GLY A 473 0.66 27.94 32.94
CA GLY A 473 0.02 28.87 33.87
C GLY A 473 -1.49 28.63 34.01
N MET A 474 -2.19 28.41 32.90
CA MET A 474 -3.63 28.10 32.89
C MET A 474 -3.94 26.78 33.61
N PHE A 475 -3.18 25.72 33.34
CA PHE A 475 -3.38 24.44 34.03
C PHE A 475 -3.12 24.56 35.53
N LYS A 476 -2.09 25.30 35.96
CA LYS A 476 -1.85 25.55 37.39
C LYS A 476 -3.02 26.28 38.06
N GLN A 477 -3.62 27.27 37.40
CA GLN A 477 -4.82 27.94 37.92
C GLN A 477 -6.03 27.00 38.06
N VAL A 478 -6.22 26.06 37.12
CA VAL A 478 -7.27 25.03 37.26
C VAL A 478 -6.98 24.13 38.45
N LEU A 479 -5.72 23.70 38.62
CA LEU A 479 -5.31 22.81 39.71
C LEU A 479 -5.36 23.46 41.10
N GLU A 480 -5.34 24.80 41.19
CA GLU A 480 -5.63 25.53 42.44
C GLU A 480 -7.10 25.39 42.88
N ILE A 481 -8.01 25.16 41.92
CA ILE A 481 -9.45 25.00 42.17
C ILE A 481 -9.82 23.52 42.33
N ASP A 482 -9.35 22.67 41.40
CA ASP A 482 -9.54 21.22 41.42
C ASP A 482 -8.20 20.49 41.25
N PRO A 483 -7.58 20.04 42.36
CA PRO A 483 -6.29 19.37 42.32
C PRO A 483 -6.27 18.05 41.53
N ILE A 484 -7.42 17.41 41.31
CA ILE A 484 -7.51 16.12 40.62
C ILE A 484 -8.04 16.22 39.18
N ASP A 485 -8.19 17.44 38.65
CA ASP A 485 -8.71 17.63 37.29
C ASP A 485 -7.89 16.84 36.25
N GLN A 486 -8.60 16.02 35.47
CA GLN A 486 -7.98 15.07 34.53
C GLN A 486 -7.21 15.79 33.42
N ILE A 487 -7.80 16.85 32.87
CA ILE A 487 -7.30 17.54 31.68
C ILE A 487 -6.09 18.37 32.05
N ALA A 488 -6.15 19.11 33.17
CA ALA A 488 -5.08 19.96 33.63
C ALA A 488 -3.85 19.17 34.09
N ASN A 489 -4.03 18.08 34.84
CA ASN A 489 -2.91 17.24 35.24
C ASN A 489 -2.27 16.51 34.04
N PHE A 490 -3.07 15.99 33.10
CA PHE A 490 -2.53 15.35 31.91
C PHE A 490 -1.84 16.34 30.97
N GLY A 491 -2.45 17.50 30.74
CA GLY A 491 -1.88 18.57 29.91
C GLY A 491 -0.58 19.12 30.49
N LEU A 492 -0.53 19.35 31.79
CA LEU A 492 0.69 19.81 32.48
C LEU A 492 1.81 18.76 32.40
N GLY A 493 1.46 17.50 32.68
CA GLY A 493 2.40 16.38 32.63
C GLY A 493 2.99 16.13 31.24
N THR A 494 2.17 16.24 30.19
CA THR A 494 2.62 16.10 28.79
C THR A 494 3.50 17.27 28.35
N ILE A 495 3.15 18.52 28.70
CA ILE A 495 4.01 19.67 28.41
C ILE A 495 5.38 19.52 29.09
N TYR A 496 5.41 19.05 30.34
CA TYR A 496 6.67 18.81 31.04
C TYR A 496 7.49 17.66 30.42
N LEU A 497 6.84 16.57 30.01
CA LEU A 497 7.48 15.50 29.26
C LEU A 497 8.12 16.01 27.95
N ASP A 498 7.37 16.79 27.16
CA ASP A 498 7.83 17.32 25.87
C ASP A 498 8.95 18.35 26.03
N THR A 499 8.92 19.12 27.13
CA THR A 499 9.98 20.10 27.48
C THR A 499 11.15 19.50 28.25
N GLN A 500 11.19 18.16 28.38
CA GLN A 500 12.25 17.40 29.06
C GLN A 500 12.41 17.71 30.55
N LYS A 501 11.33 18.18 31.18
CA LYS A 501 11.19 18.43 32.62
C LYS A 501 10.56 17.19 33.26
N TYR A 502 11.29 16.08 33.21
CA TYR A 502 10.72 14.76 33.47
C TYR A 502 10.31 14.60 34.95
N GLU A 503 11.08 15.18 35.86
CA GLU A 503 10.80 15.19 37.30
C GLU A 503 9.48 15.91 37.60
N GLU A 504 9.25 17.07 36.98
CA GLU A 504 8.00 17.83 37.14
C GLU A 504 6.80 17.15 36.46
N ALA A 505 7.03 16.32 35.44
CA ALA A 505 5.98 15.57 34.74
C ALA A 505 5.40 14.43 35.59
N LEU A 506 6.14 13.88 36.55
CA LEU A 506 5.72 12.71 37.34
C LEU A 506 4.43 12.97 38.12
N ALA A 507 4.40 13.98 38.98
CA ALA A 507 3.29 14.20 39.90
C ALA A 507 1.94 14.41 39.18
N PRO A 508 1.83 15.28 38.14
CA PRO A 508 0.59 15.44 37.40
C PRO A 508 0.16 14.14 36.69
N LEU A 509 1.08 13.42 36.04
CA LEU A 509 0.75 12.19 35.33
C LEU A 509 0.34 11.05 36.28
N GLN A 510 0.96 10.95 37.44
CA GLN A 510 0.59 10.02 38.51
C GLN A 510 -0.82 10.31 39.02
N THR A 511 -1.15 11.59 39.28
CA THR A 511 -2.51 11.99 39.69
C THR A 511 -3.57 11.52 38.68
N VAL A 512 -3.29 11.61 37.38
CA VAL A 512 -4.23 11.13 36.34
C VAL A 512 -4.38 9.61 36.37
N VAL A 513 -3.25 8.88 36.44
CA VAL A 513 -3.25 7.42 36.44
C VAL A 513 -3.94 6.83 37.68
N GLU A 514 -3.83 7.48 38.84
CA GLU A 514 -4.45 7.05 40.09
C GLU A 514 -5.97 7.24 40.09
N ASN A 515 -6.44 8.38 39.58
CA ASN A 515 -7.85 8.76 39.64
C ASN A 515 -8.65 8.33 38.39
N PHE A 516 -8.01 8.13 37.23
CA PHE A 516 -8.65 7.83 35.94
C PHE A 516 -8.06 6.58 35.26
N LYS A 517 -8.37 5.41 35.81
CA LYS A 517 -7.76 4.12 35.44
C LYS A 517 -7.99 3.66 33.99
N ASP A 518 -9.01 4.16 33.31
CA ASP A 518 -9.29 3.82 31.90
C ASP A 518 -8.62 4.82 30.91
N TYR A 519 -7.80 5.76 31.39
CA TYR A 519 -7.14 6.78 30.56
C TYR A 519 -5.75 6.34 30.06
N SER A 520 -5.77 5.48 29.04
CA SER A 520 -4.58 4.85 28.43
C SER A 520 -3.45 5.81 28.04
N ALA A 521 -3.78 7.04 27.61
CA ALA A 521 -2.80 8.04 27.21
C ALA A 521 -1.91 8.54 28.36
N ALA A 522 -2.44 8.63 29.59
CA ALA A 522 -1.64 9.03 30.76
C ALA A 522 -0.67 7.93 31.19
N TYR A 523 -1.04 6.65 31.07
CA TYR A 523 -0.11 5.54 31.31
C TYR A 523 1.06 5.58 30.32
N LEU A 524 0.78 5.84 29.05
CA LEU A 524 1.84 5.98 28.04
C LEU A 524 2.78 7.16 28.35
N ALA A 525 2.21 8.33 28.68
CA ALA A 525 3.00 9.52 29.01
C ALA A 525 3.83 9.29 30.28
N LEU A 526 3.24 8.73 31.35
CA LEU A 526 3.94 8.44 32.60
C LEU A 526 5.06 7.43 32.40
N GLY A 527 4.82 6.36 31.66
CA GLY A 527 5.86 5.37 31.35
C GLY A 527 7.02 5.99 30.57
N LYS A 528 6.74 6.88 29.59
CA LYS A 528 7.77 7.60 28.84
C LYS A 528 8.60 8.51 29.75
N THR A 529 7.95 9.21 30.68
CA THR A 529 8.61 10.03 31.69
C THR A 529 9.56 9.19 32.54
N LEU A 530 9.09 8.05 33.05
CA LEU A 530 9.90 7.14 33.88
C LEU A 530 11.09 6.54 33.10
N GLU A 531 10.90 6.18 31.83
CA GLU A 531 12.02 5.75 30.95
C GLU A 531 13.09 6.83 30.83
N LYS A 532 12.70 8.10 30.66
CA LYS A 532 13.63 9.23 30.54
C LYS A 532 14.37 9.53 31.84
N LEU A 533 13.75 9.24 32.98
CA LEU A 533 14.38 9.27 34.30
C LEU A 533 15.21 8.02 34.63
N SER A 534 15.35 7.08 33.68
CA SER A 534 16.03 5.80 33.88
C SER A 534 15.39 4.89 34.95
N GLN A 535 14.12 5.10 35.28
CA GLN A 535 13.34 4.26 36.19
C GLN A 535 12.61 3.16 35.39
N LYS A 536 13.39 2.23 34.84
CA LYS A 536 12.93 1.24 33.87
C LYS A 536 11.92 0.25 34.44
N GLU A 537 12.11 -0.21 35.67
CA GLU A 537 11.25 -1.19 36.33
C GLU A 537 9.86 -0.59 36.61
N GLU A 538 9.82 0.66 37.07
CA GLU A 538 8.59 1.41 37.30
C GLU A 538 7.86 1.70 35.97
N ALA A 539 8.61 2.09 34.93
CA ALA A 539 8.07 2.30 33.59
C ALA A 539 7.42 1.03 33.02
N ALA A 540 8.08 -0.13 33.17
CA ALA A 540 7.56 -1.42 32.73
C ALA A 540 6.22 -1.75 33.41
N GLU A 541 6.12 -1.49 34.71
CA GLU A 541 4.88 -1.73 35.47
C GLU A 541 3.74 -0.80 35.04
N VAL A 542 4.05 0.48 34.79
CA VAL A 542 3.09 1.45 34.26
C VAL A 542 2.60 1.03 32.87
N TYR A 543 3.49 0.55 31.99
CA TYR A 543 3.12 0.06 30.67
C TYR A 543 2.21 -1.16 30.72
N ARG A 544 2.49 -2.15 31.59
CA ARG A 544 1.60 -3.32 31.75
C ARG A 544 0.18 -2.92 32.14
N LYS A 545 0.05 -2.00 33.09
CA LYS A 545 -1.27 -1.46 33.53
C LYS A 545 -1.95 -0.69 32.40
N GLY A 546 -1.21 0.15 31.69
CA GLY A 546 -1.71 0.93 30.57
C GLY A 546 -2.17 0.09 29.39
N ILE A 547 -1.46 -0.99 29.05
CA ILE A 547 -1.84 -1.95 28.00
C ILE A 547 -3.17 -2.62 28.35
N ALA A 548 -3.36 -3.05 29.60
CA ALA A 548 -4.62 -3.63 30.04
C ALA A 548 -5.78 -2.62 29.96
N ALA A 549 -5.55 -1.38 30.37
CA ALA A 549 -6.55 -0.30 30.25
C ALA A 549 -6.89 0.02 28.78
N ALA A 550 -5.89 0.11 27.91
CA ALA A 550 -6.05 0.39 26.49
C ALA A 550 -6.79 -0.74 25.76
N ALA A 551 -6.47 -2.00 26.06
CA ALA A 551 -7.11 -3.17 25.47
C ALA A 551 -8.60 -3.25 25.81
N LYS A 552 -8.95 -2.95 27.07
CA LYS A 552 -10.34 -2.90 27.55
C LYS A 552 -11.16 -1.82 26.83
N LYS A 553 -10.54 -0.68 26.52
CA LYS A 553 -11.19 0.47 25.88
C LYS A 553 -11.17 0.41 24.33
N GLY A 554 -10.29 -0.40 23.75
CA GLY A 554 -10.07 -0.46 22.30
C GLY A 554 -9.11 0.62 21.75
N ASP A 555 -8.32 1.24 22.62
CA ASP A 555 -7.36 2.30 22.26
C ASP A 555 -6.08 1.68 21.66
N LEU A 556 -6.13 1.29 20.37
CA LEU A 556 -5.04 0.53 19.72
C LEU A 556 -3.71 1.29 19.62
N MET A 557 -3.74 2.62 19.50
CA MET A 557 -2.52 3.42 19.29
C MET A 557 -1.65 3.53 20.55
N PRO A 558 -2.16 3.95 21.73
CA PRO A 558 -1.39 3.89 22.98
C PRO A 558 -0.96 2.48 23.36
N LEU A 559 -1.82 1.48 23.09
CA LEU A 559 -1.51 0.07 23.36
C LEU A 559 -0.24 -0.39 22.64
N LYS A 560 -0.14 -0.12 21.32
CA LYS A 560 1.03 -0.51 20.53
C LYS A 560 2.31 0.19 20.98
N ASP A 561 2.25 1.48 21.30
CA ASP A 561 3.43 2.25 21.76
C ASP A 561 3.93 1.74 23.12
N MET A 562 3.02 1.55 24.09
CA MET A 562 3.38 0.99 25.40
C MET A 562 3.95 -0.43 25.29
N GLN A 563 3.40 -1.28 24.42
CA GLN A 563 3.90 -2.64 24.20
C GLN A 563 5.31 -2.63 23.60
N SER A 564 5.56 -1.77 22.60
CA SER A 564 6.88 -1.62 21.99
C SER A 564 7.93 -1.21 23.01
N ARG A 565 7.61 -0.25 23.86
CA ARG A 565 8.51 0.27 24.89
C ARG A 565 8.76 -0.73 26.01
N LEU A 566 7.71 -1.40 26.47
CA LEU A 566 7.83 -2.48 27.44
C LEU A 566 8.78 -3.58 26.95
N ASN A 567 8.66 -3.98 25.67
CA ASN A 567 9.56 -4.95 25.08
C ASN A 567 11.01 -4.44 25.08
N GLN A 568 11.25 -3.17 24.70
CA GLN A 568 12.60 -2.58 24.70
C GLN A 568 13.24 -2.59 26.09
N ILE A 569 12.47 -2.30 27.15
CA ILE A 569 12.97 -2.35 28.53
C ILE A 569 13.39 -3.77 28.90
N LEU A 570 12.52 -4.76 28.66
CA LEU A 570 12.73 -6.15 29.04
C LEU A 570 13.89 -6.83 28.29
N HIS A 571 14.17 -6.41 27.05
CA HIS A 571 15.28 -6.94 26.25
C HIS A 571 16.62 -6.22 26.54
N SER A 572 16.61 -5.14 27.32
CA SER A 572 17.85 -4.46 27.73
C SER A 572 18.50 -5.03 29.00
N GLU A 573 17.81 -5.99 29.65
CA GLU A 573 18.27 -6.71 30.85
C GLU A 573 18.77 -8.13 30.56
N SER A 574 18.63 -8.59 29.31
CA SER A 574 19.15 -9.86 28.76
C SER A 574 20.39 -9.61 27.91
#